data_AF-A0A1M5U6A1-F1
#
_entry.id   AF-A0A1M5U6A1-F1
#
_cell.length_a   1.000
_cell.length_b   1.000
_cell.length_c   1.000
_cell.angle_alpha   90.00
_cell.angle_beta   90.00
_cell.angle_gamma   90.00
#
_symmetry.space_group_name_H-M   'P 1'
#
loop_
_entity.id
_entity.type
_entity.pdbx_description
1 polymer ?
#
loop_
_entity_poly.entity_id
_entity_poly.type
_entity_poly.pdbx_seq_one_letter_code
_entity_poly.pdbx_strand_id
1 'polypeptide(L)' 'MVATLEIPERLLEEAMVVTKITSKDDVVVFALENLLKTKSIAGLKKFKGKVDLDIDMDSMRGRI' A
#
# COMPACT_ATOMS: atom_id res chain seq x y z
N MET A 1 -12.82 -19.90 0.40
CA MET A 1 -13.69 -19.77 -0.78
C MET A 1 -12.78 -19.69 -2.00
N VAL A 2 -12.98 -20.55 -3.00
CA VAL A 2 -12.15 -20.56 -4.21
C VAL A 2 -12.88 -19.75 -5.27
N ALA A 3 -12.24 -18.72 -5.80
CA ALA A 3 -12.75 -17.91 -6.90
C ALA A 3 -11.79 -18.06 -8.08
N THR A 4 -12.31 -18.43 -9.24
CA THR A 4 -11.49 -18.55 -10.46
C THR A 4 -11.44 -17.19 -11.14
N LEU A 5 -10.26 -16.56 -11.17
CA LEU A 5 -10.00 -15.32 -11.88
C LEU A 5 -9.02 -15.61 -13.02
N GLU A 6 -9.37 -15.23 -14.25
CA GLU A 6 -8.41 -15.27 -15.36
C GLU A 6 -7.50 -14.05 -15.30
N ILE A 7 -6.22 -14.28 -14.99
CA ILE A 7 -5.18 -13.27 -14.91
C ILE A 7 -4.11 -13.62 -15.95
N PRO A 8 -3.62 -12.65 -16.74
CA PRO A 8 -2.54 -12.90 -17.69
C PRO A 8 -1.29 -13.44 -16.96
N GLU A 9 -0.79 -14.59 -17.39
CA GLU A 9 0.32 -15.27 -16.71
C GLU A 9 1.58 -14.41 -16.65
N ARG A 10 1.84 -13.63 -17.72
CA ARG A 10 2.93 -12.65 -17.76
C ARG A 10 2.88 -11.64 -16.61
N LEU A 11 1.70 -11.11 -16.28
CA LEU A 11 1.54 -10.13 -15.20
C LEU A 11 1.79 -10.77 -13.84
N LEU A 12 1.38 -12.03 -13.68
CA LEU A 12 1.58 -12.80 -12.47
C LEU A 12 3.07 -13.11 -12.26
N GLU A 13 3.78 -13.53 -13.31
CA GLU A 13 5.22 -13.79 -13.29
C GLU A 13 6.03 -12.52 -12.97
N GLU A 14 5.73 -11.40 -13.63
CA GLU A 14 6.37 -10.11 -13.33
C GLU A 14 6.14 -9.70 -11.88
N ALA A 15 4.91 -9.85 -11.37
CA ALA A 15 4.58 -9.58 -9.97
C ALA A 15 5.34 -10.51 -9.00
N MET A 16 5.46 -11.80 -9.32
CA MET A 16 6.23 -12.77 -8.54
C MET A 16 7.70 -12.39 -8.45
N VAL A 17 8.32 -11.97 -9.56
CA VAL A 17 9.73 -11.53 -9.57
C VAL A 17 9.92 -10.27 -8.73
N VAL A 18 9.05 -9.28 -8.88
CA VAL A 18 9.14 -8.00 -8.17
C VAL A 18 8.89 -8.16 -6.66
N THR A 19 7.91 -8.98 -6.29
CA THR A 19 7.53 -9.20 -4.88
C THR A 19 8.34 -10.31 -4.21
N LYS A 20 9.06 -11.13 -4.99
CA LYS A 20 9.77 -12.35 -4.57
C LYS A 20 8.85 -13.42 -3.97
N ILE A 21 7.56 -13.37 -4.28
CA ILE A 21 6.58 -14.35 -3.82
C ILE A 21 6.55 -15.51 -4.83
N THR A 22 6.57 -16.74 -4.32
CA THR A 22 6.63 -17.97 -5.14
C THR A 22 5.26 -18.58 -5.43
N SER A 23 4.22 -18.18 -4.70
CA SER A 23 2.86 -18.68 -4.85
C SER A 23 1.98 -17.69 -5.63
N LYS A 24 1.29 -18.21 -6.65
CA LYS A 24 0.35 -17.45 -7.48
C LYS A 24 -0.79 -16.86 -6.65
N ASP A 25 -1.30 -17.63 -5.69
CA ASP A 25 -2.40 -17.20 -4.82
C ASP A 25 -1.95 -16.10 -3.85
N ASP A 26 -0.74 -16.22 -3.30
CA ASP A 26 -0.20 -15.25 -2.35
C ASP A 26 0.07 -13.89 -3.02
N VAL A 27 0.48 -13.88 -4.29
CA VAL A 27 0.65 -12.64 -5.08
C VAL A 27 -0.69 -11.90 -5.21
N VAL A 28 -1.78 -12.64 -5.45
CA VAL A 28 -3.12 -12.05 -5.58
C VAL A 28 -3.58 -11.46 -4.26
N VAL A 29 -3.42 -12.19 -3.15
CA VAL A 29 -3.74 -11.70 -1.81
C VAL A 29 -2.92 -10.45 -1.49
N PHE A 30 -1.60 -10.50 -1.73
CA PHE A 30 -0.69 -9.37 -1.50
C PHE A 30 -1.07 -8.14 -2.32
N ALA A 31 -1.44 -8.31 -3.59
CA ALA A 31 -1.88 -7.21 -4.45
C ALA A 31 -3.16 -6.54 -3.93
N LEU A 32 -4.15 -7.34 -3.49
CA LEU A 32 -5.40 -6.85 -2.91
C LEU A 32 -5.16 -6.10 -1.60
N GLU A 33 -4.34 -6.66 -0.70
CA GLU A 33 -3.97 -5.99 0.54
C GLU A 33 -3.26 -4.66 0.28
N ASN A 34 -2.32 -4.62 -0.67
CA ASN A 34 -1.62 -3.39 -1.02
C ASN A 34 -2.55 -2.35 -1.64
N LEU A 35 -3.53 -2.77 -2.44
CA LEU A 35 -4.54 -1.87 -2.98
C LEU A 35 -5.36 -1.23 -1.86
N LEU A 36 -5.80 -2.02 -0.89
CA LEU A 36 -6.54 -1.54 0.28
C LEU A 36 -5.68 -0.64 1.18
N LYS A 37 -4.43 -1.01 1.45
CA LYS A 37 -3.46 -0.19 2.21
C LYS A 37 -3.19 1.14 1.52
N THR A 38 -3.05 1.15 0.19
CA THR A 38 -2.84 2.39 -0.58
C THR A 38 -4.05 3.31 -0.47
N LYS A 39 -5.28 2.76 -0.48
CA LYS A 39 -6.52 3.53 -0.31
C LYS A 39 -6.70 4.04 1.13
N SER A 40 -6.34 3.26 2.15
CA SER A 40 -6.42 3.70 3.55
C SER A 40 -5.41 4.83 3.84
N ILE A 41 -4.18 4.70 3.33
CA ILE A 41 -3.15 5.76 3.43
C ILE A 41 -3.58 7.00 2.63
N ALA A 42 -4.23 6.84 1.47
CA ALA A 42 -4.80 7.97 0.75
C ALA A 42 -5.92 8.68 1.55
N GLY A 43 -6.69 7.93 2.36
CA GLY A 43 -7.59 8.47 3.36
C GLY A 43 -6.85 9.28 4.43
N LEU A 44 -5.78 8.73 5.01
CA LEU A 44 -4.93 9.43 5.98
C LEU A 44 -4.27 10.69 5.39
N LYS A 45 -3.88 10.68 4.11
CA LYS A 45 -3.41 11.89 3.41
C LYS A 45 -4.48 12.98 3.30
N LYS A 46 -5.78 12.66 3.28
CA LYS A 46 -6.87 13.67 3.39
C LYS A 46 -6.97 14.30 4.77
N PHE A 47 -6.41 13.66 5.80
CA PHE A 47 -6.31 14.22 7.15
C PHE A 47 -5.05 15.06 7.36
N LYS A 48 -4.12 15.10 6.38
CA LYS A 48 -2.96 15.99 6.39
C LYS A 48 -3.44 17.45 6.37
N GLY A 49 -3.33 18.13 7.51
CA GLY A 49 -3.79 19.51 7.71
C GLY A 49 -5.22 19.67 8.26
N LYS A 50 -5.93 18.57 8.56
CA LYS A 50 -7.22 18.60 9.31
C LYS A 50 -7.07 18.15 10.76
N VAL A 51 -6.06 17.35 11.07
CA VAL A 51 -5.68 17.04 12.44
C VAL A 51 -4.76 18.17 12.87
N ASP A 52 -5.24 19.00 13.79
CA ASP A 52 -4.42 19.97 14.50
C ASP A 52 -3.48 19.18 15.41
N LEU A 53 -2.32 18.84 14.86
CA LEU A 53 -1.25 18.23 15.63
C LEU A 53 -0.56 19.40 16.30
N ASP A 54 -0.81 19.57 17.60
CA ASP A 54 -0.14 20.52 18.50
C ASP A 54 1.35 20.16 18.63
N ILE A 55 2.05 20.32 17.52
CA ILE A 55 3.45 19.98 17.34
C ILE A 55 4.11 21.27 16.87
N ASP A 56 4.96 21.81 17.73
CA ASP A 56 5.83 22.93 17.38
C ASP A 56 6.87 22.47 16.34
N MET A 57 6.50 22.64 15.08
CA MET A 57 7.34 22.33 13.92
C MET A 57 8.60 23.19 13.85
N ASP A 58 8.66 24.34 14.54
CA ASP A 58 9.85 25.20 14.57
C ASP A 58 10.90 24.61 15.52
N SER A 59 10.48 24.07 16.67
CA SER A 59 11.35 23.30 17.57
C SER A 59 11.94 22.05 16.90
N MET A 60 11.14 21.33 16.10
CA MET A 60 11.58 20.09 15.44
C MET A 60 12.51 20.34 14.25
N ARG A 61 12.40 21.49 13.59
CA ARG A 61 13.20 21.81 12.40
C ARG A 61 14.50 22.54 12.74
N GLY A 62 14.78 22.77 14.03
CA GLY A 62 16.01 23.42 14.48
C GLY A 62 16.14 24.84 13.94
N ARG A 63 15.02 25.52 13.67
CA ARG A 63 15.01 26.93 13.28
C ARG A 63 15.02 27.78 14.54
N ILE A 64 16.12 27.69 15.27
CA ILE A 64 16.46 28.54 16.42
C ILE A 64 17.88 29.05 16.21
#